data_AF-A0A534N0H9-F1
#
_entry.id   AF-A0A534N0H9-F1
#
_cell.length_a   1.000
_cell.length_b   1.000
_cell.length_c   1.000
_cell.angle_alpha   90.00
_cell.angle_beta   90.00
_cell.angle_gamma   90.00
#
_symmetry.space_group_name_H-M   'P 1'
#
loop_
_entity.id
_entity.type
_entity.pdbx_description
1 polymer ?
#
loop_
_entity_poly.entity_id
_entity_poly.type
_entity_poly.pdbx_seq_one_letter_code
_entity_poly.pdbx_strand_id
1 'polypeptide(L)'
;EGKKLYATYCSSCHGDNGKGDGPASQAFPVKPGDHTNGTIVNNVSDKFLFEIISKGGGTVGKSTFMPAWGNQLGEKQINDLIAYIRSIADPPYKAPEK
;
A
#
# COMPACT_ATOMS: atom_id res chain seq x y z
N GLU A 1 13.73 -1.68 -5.30
CA GLU A 1 13.72 -2.08 -3.87
C GLU A 1 12.32 -2.35 -3.31
N GLY A 2 11.26 -1.79 -3.92
CA GLY A 2 9.87 -1.87 -3.45
C GLY A 2 9.39 -3.24 -2.96
N LYS A 3 9.62 -4.33 -3.71
CA LYS A 3 9.23 -5.70 -3.28
C LYS A 3 9.83 -6.09 -1.93
N LYS A 4 11.12 -5.76 -1.69
CA LYS A 4 11.81 -6.06 -0.42
C LYS A 4 11.24 -5.22 0.72
N LEU A 5 11.00 -3.94 0.49
CA LEU A 5 10.37 -3.06 1.46
C LEU A 5 8.95 -3.56 1.78
N TYR A 6 8.19 -3.98 0.77
CA TYR A 6 6.84 -4.47 0.94
C TYR A 6 6.80 -5.72 1.82
N ALA A 7 7.70 -6.67 1.58
CA ALA A 7 7.84 -7.86 2.42
C ALA A 7 8.26 -7.55 3.87
N THR A 8 8.90 -6.40 4.11
CA THR A 8 9.37 -6.02 5.44
C THR A 8 8.32 -5.22 6.22
N TYR A 9 7.64 -4.28 5.55
CA TYR A 9 6.79 -3.28 6.20
C TYR A 9 5.29 -3.46 5.95
N CYS A 10 4.90 -4.24 4.94
CA CYS A 10 3.52 -4.26 4.45
C CYS A 10 2.87 -5.65 4.49
N SER A 11 3.62 -6.72 4.21
CA SER A 11 3.07 -8.06 3.98
C SER A 11 2.44 -8.71 5.22
N SER A 12 2.86 -8.34 6.43
CA SER A 12 2.27 -8.85 7.67
C SER A 12 0.77 -8.55 7.77
N CYS A 13 0.32 -7.42 7.22
CA CYS A 13 -1.08 -7.02 7.18
C CYS A 13 -1.70 -7.22 5.79
N HIS A 14 -1.01 -6.80 4.73
CA HIS A 14 -1.55 -6.85 3.37
C HIS A 14 -1.33 -8.19 2.66
N GLY A 15 -0.58 -9.12 3.25
CA GLY A 15 -0.23 -10.42 2.66
C GLY A 15 0.97 -10.33 1.72
N ASP A 16 1.69 -11.44 1.52
CA ASP A 16 2.88 -11.47 0.64
C ASP A 16 2.55 -11.14 -0.82
N ASN A 17 1.33 -11.48 -1.24
CA ASN A 17 0.80 -11.19 -2.57
C ASN A 17 -0.05 -9.91 -2.60
N GLY A 18 -0.23 -9.22 -1.48
CA GLY A 18 -0.96 -7.96 -1.40
C GLY A 18 -2.48 -8.04 -1.39
N LYS A 19 -3.09 -9.20 -1.08
CA LYS A 19 -4.55 -9.41 -1.10
C LYS A 19 -5.29 -8.97 0.16
N GLY A 20 -4.61 -8.27 1.06
CA GLY A 20 -5.17 -7.87 2.36
C GLY A 20 -5.35 -9.05 3.32
N ASP A 21 -4.66 -10.17 3.11
CA ASP A 21 -4.83 -11.44 3.81
C ASP A 21 -3.59 -11.84 4.63
N GLY A 22 -2.77 -10.85 5.02
CA GLY A 22 -1.62 -11.08 5.88
C GLY A 22 -2.04 -11.62 7.26
N PRO A 23 -1.15 -12.32 7.98
CA PRO A 23 -1.48 -12.95 9.26
C PRO A 23 -2.04 -11.97 10.30
N ALA A 24 -1.61 -10.71 10.30
CA ALA A 24 -2.13 -9.67 11.20
C ALA A 24 -3.52 -9.16 10.81
N SER A 25 -4.00 -9.41 9.58
CA SER A 25 -5.30 -8.91 9.09
C SER A 25 -6.48 -9.39 9.93
N GLN A 26 -6.39 -10.58 10.52
CA GLN A 26 -7.45 -11.19 11.33
C GLN A 26 -7.71 -10.44 12.65
N ALA A 27 -6.75 -9.64 13.11
CA ALA A 27 -6.88 -8.85 14.34
C ALA A 27 -7.58 -7.50 14.13
N PHE A 28 -7.88 -7.12 12.87
CA PHE A 28 -8.46 -5.81 12.57
C PHE A 28 -9.97 -5.92 12.27
N PRO A 29 -10.77 -4.93 12.72
CA PRO A 29 -12.21 -4.89 12.45
C PRO A 29 -12.53 -4.63 10.96
N VAL A 30 -11.55 -4.14 10.20
CA VAL A 30 -11.66 -3.87 8.77
C VAL A 30 -10.48 -4.53 8.06
N LYS A 31 -10.77 -5.30 7.02
CA LYS A 31 -9.73 -5.97 6.22
C LYS A 31 -8.81 -4.91 5.57
N PRO A 32 -7.49 -5.10 5.60
CA PRO A 32 -6.56 -4.27 4.83
C PRO A 32 -6.92 -4.26 3.34
N GLY A 33 -6.61 -3.15 2.66
CA GLY A 33 -6.89 -3.01 1.23
C GLY A 33 -6.18 -4.08 0.39
N ASP A 34 -6.89 -4.60 -0.61
CA ASP A 34 -6.34 -5.50 -1.63
C ASP A 34 -5.61 -4.68 -2.70
N HIS A 35 -4.29 -4.77 -2.69
CA HIS A 35 -3.41 -4.09 -3.64
C HIS A 35 -3.38 -4.76 -5.02
N THR A 36 -3.82 -6.01 -5.12
CA THR A 36 -3.95 -6.71 -6.40
C THR A 36 -5.22 -6.30 -7.13
N ASN A 37 -6.20 -5.71 -6.45
CA ASN A 37 -7.41 -5.22 -7.09
C ASN A 37 -7.14 -3.92 -7.87
N GLY A 38 -6.75 -4.06 -9.13
CA GLY A 38 -6.45 -2.95 -10.02
C GLY A 38 -7.66 -2.08 -10.32
N THR A 39 -8.89 -2.60 -10.22
CA THR A 39 -10.10 -1.77 -10.38
C THR A 39 -10.23 -0.72 -9.29
N ILE A 40 -9.60 -0.94 -8.13
CA ILE A 40 -9.57 0.00 -7.01
C ILE A 40 -8.26 0.78 -7.04
N VAL A 41 -7.12 0.10 -6.93
CA VAL A 41 -5.81 0.74 -6.76
C VAL A 41 -5.50 1.69 -7.91
N ASN A 42 -5.85 1.35 -9.16
CA ASN A 42 -5.55 2.21 -10.31
C ASN A 42 -6.29 3.56 -10.28
N ASN A 43 -7.41 3.65 -9.57
CA ASN A 43 -8.18 4.87 -9.39
C ASN A 43 -7.73 5.71 -8.18
N VAL A 44 -6.80 5.20 -7.39
CA VAL A 44 -6.16 5.94 -6.30
C VAL A 44 -4.98 6.72 -6.86
N SER A 45 -4.77 7.97 -6.47
CA SER A 45 -3.62 8.76 -6.94
C SER A 45 -2.32 8.36 -6.22
N ASP A 46 -1.18 8.53 -6.88
CA ASP A 46 0.13 8.31 -6.22
C ASP A 46 0.33 9.25 -5.03
N LYS A 47 -0.22 10.47 -5.09
CA LYS A 47 -0.24 11.39 -3.94
C LYS A 47 -0.95 10.78 -2.73
N PHE A 48 -2.12 10.17 -2.95
CA PHE A 48 -2.84 9.50 -1.88
C PHE A 48 -2.06 8.30 -1.34
N LEU A 49 -1.48 7.47 -2.22
CA LEU A 49 -0.67 6.32 -1.81
C LEU A 49 0.57 6.76 -1.02
N PHE A 50 1.21 7.85 -1.44
CA PHE A 50 2.33 8.43 -0.71
C PHE A 50 1.89 8.91 0.67
N GLU A 51 0.78 9.64 0.75
CA GLU A 51 0.29 10.19 2.00
C GLU A 51 -0.13 9.11 3.00
N ILE A 52 -0.86 8.08 2.55
CA ILE A 52 -1.30 6.98 3.43
C ILE A 52 -0.13 6.13 3.93
N ILE A 53 0.91 5.91 3.11
CA ILE A 53 2.12 5.19 3.53
C ILE A 53 2.94 6.06 4.49
N SER A 54 3.12 7.34 4.16
CA SER A 54 3.96 8.25 4.94
C SER A 54 3.33 8.60 6.29
N LYS A 55 2.03 8.91 6.31
CA LYS A 55 1.32 9.48 7.47
C LYS A 55 0.35 8.51 8.16
N GLY A 56 0.12 7.34 7.57
CA GLY A 56 -0.79 6.32 8.09
C GLY A 56 -2.23 6.49 7.63
N GLY A 57 -3.06 5.48 7.92
CA GLY A 57 -4.45 5.43 7.43
C GLY A 57 -5.34 6.51 8.04
N GLY A 58 -5.16 6.83 9.32
CA GLY A 58 -6.00 7.80 10.04
C GLY A 58 -6.01 9.20 9.42
N THR A 59 -4.88 9.65 8.85
CA THR A 59 -4.76 11.01 8.29
C THR A 59 -5.49 11.19 6.97
N VAL A 60 -5.86 10.09 6.31
CA VAL A 60 -6.59 10.09 5.03
C VAL A 60 -7.99 9.49 5.15
N GLY A 61 -8.54 9.43 6.38
CA GLY A 61 -9.88 8.90 6.64
C GLY A 61 -10.00 7.38 6.43
N LYS A 62 -8.88 6.65 6.57
CA LYS A 62 -8.82 5.18 6.58
C LYS A 62 -8.52 4.67 8.00
N SER A 63 -8.38 3.35 8.13
CA SER A 63 -8.13 2.68 9.40
C SER A 63 -6.89 3.25 10.12
N THR A 64 -7.02 3.60 11.40
CA THR A 64 -5.91 4.04 12.26
C THR A 64 -4.91 2.92 12.57
N PHE A 65 -5.27 1.67 12.28
CA PHE A 65 -4.36 0.52 12.40
C PHE A 65 -3.29 0.49 11.31
N MET A 66 -3.44 1.24 10.21
CA MET A 66 -2.38 1.41 9.24
C MET A 66 -1.38 2.47 9.75
N PRO A 67 -0.17 2.08 10.14
CA PRO A 67 0.79 2.99 10.76
C PRO A 67 1.41 3.95 9.74
N ALA A 68 1.98 5.03 10.25
CA ALA A 68 2.81 5.96 9.49
C ALA A 68 4.23 5.40 9.32
N TRP A 69 4.73 5.35 8.09
CA TRP A 69 6.09 4.89 7.79
C TRP A 69 7.07 6.01 7.42
N GLY A 70 6.63 7.26 7.37
CA GLY A 70 7.44 8.40 6.93
C GLY A 70 8.66 8.71 7.80
N ASN A 71 8.71 8.19 9.04
CA ASN A 71 9.89 8.34 9.92
C ASN A 71 10.93 7.22 9.71
N GLN A 72 10.54 6.11 9.07
CA GLN A 72 11.37 4.93 8.85
C GLN A 72 11.80 4.80 7.38
N LEU A 73 10.97 5.29 6.46
CA LEU A 73 11.18 5.22 5.03
C LEU A 73 11.32 6.61 4.44
N GLY A 74 12.40 6.82 3.68
CA GLY A 74 12.58 8.04 2.90
C GLY A 74 11.63 8.11 1.71
N GLU A 75 11.48 9.30 1.12
CA GLU A 75 10.60 9.55 -0.03
C GLU A 75 10.82 8.57 -1.18
N LYS A 76 12.08 8.31 -1.54
CA LYS A 76 12.42 7.34 -2.59
C LYS A 76 11.92 5.93 -2.27
N GLN A 77 12.05 5.48 -1.02
CA GLN A 77 11.60 4.14 -0.60
C GLN A 77 10.08 4.02 -0.64
N ILE A 78 9.37 5.08 -0.27
CA ILE A 78 7.91 5.16 -0.39
C ILE A 78 7.50 5.12 -1.87
N ASN A 79 8.17 5.87 -2.74
CA ASN A 79 7.90 5.81 -4.18
C ASN A 79 8.21 4.42 -4.77
N ASP A 80 9.28 3.75 -4.32
CA ASP A 80 9.59 2.37 -4.71
C ASP A 80 8.51 1.39 -4.24
N LEU A 81 7.91 1.58 -3.06
CA LEU A 81 6.74 0.82 -2.57
C LEU A 81 5.51 1.06 -3.44
N ILE A 82 5.22 2.31 -3.79
CA ILE A 82 4.09 2.67 -4.67
C ILE A 82 4.27 1.97 -6.01
N ALA A 83 5.45 2.06 -6.64
CA ALA A 83 5.74 1.37 -7.88
C ALA A 83 5.51 -0.14 -7.79
N TYR A 84 5.89 -0.76 -6.66
CA TYR A 84 5.60 -2.18 -6.43
C TYR A 84 4.10 -2.47 -6.32
N ILE A 85 3.36 -1.67 -5.55
CA ILE A 85 1.89 -1.78 -5.43
C ILE A 85 1.22 -1.67 -6.81
N ARG A 86 1.65 -0.73 -7.65
CA ARG A 86 1.17 -0.61 -9.04
C ARG A 86 1.47 -1.84 -9.89
N SER A 87 2.64 -2.46 -9.69
CA SER A 87 3.10 -3.59 -10.49
C SER A 87 2.37 -4.90 -10.22
N ILE A 88 1.73 -5.04 -9.04
CA ILE A 88 1.00 -6.26 -8.64
C ILE A 88 -0.51 -6.15 -8.85
N ALA A 89 -0.99 -5.02 -9.36
CA ALA A 89 -2.40 -4.77 -9.62
C ALA A 89 -2.89 -5.52 -10.87
N ASP A 90 -4.11 -6.04 -10.80
CA ASP A 90 -4.86 -6.65 -11.90
C ASP A 90 -6.30 -6.08 -11.95
N PRO A 91 -6.71 -5.38 -13.03
CA PRO A 91 -5.94 -5.09 -14.24
C PRO A 91 -4.68 -4.23 -13.99
N PRO A 92 -3.64 -4.35 -14.83
CA PRO A 92 -2.38 -3.66 -14.63
C PRO A 92 -2.54 -2.15 -14.65
N TYR A 93 -1.79 -1.47 -13.77
CA TYR A 93 -1.75 -0.02 -13.74
C TYR A 93 -1.21 0.54 -15.06
N LYS A 94 -1.99 1.42 -15.68
CA LYS A 94 -1.55 2.22 -16.81
C LYS A 94 -1.26 3.62 -16.29
N ALA A 95 0.01 3.99 -16.25
CA ALA A 95 0.38 5.35 -15.90
C ALA A 95 -0.34 6.33 -16.83
N PRO A 96 -0.88 7.45 -16.30
CA PRO A 96 -1.44 8.48 -17.15
C PRO A 96 -0.38 8.95 -18.15
N GLU A 97 -0.78 9.12 -19.40
CA GLU A 97 0.07 9.75 -20.41
C GLU A 97 0.42 11.16 -19.94
N LYS A 98 1.69 11.54 -20.11
CA LYS A 98 2.23 12.81 -19.62
C LYS A 98 1.65 14.01 -20.37
#